data_AF-A0A820K809-F1
#
_entry.id   AF-A0A820K809-F1
#
_cell.length_a   1.000
_cell.length_b   1.000
_cell.length_c   1.000
_cell.angle_alpha   90.00
_cell.angle_beta   90.00
_cell.angle_gamma   90.00
#
_symmetry.space_group_name_H-M   'P 1'
#
loop_
_entity.id
_entity.type
_entity.pdbx_description
1 polymer ?
#
loop_
_entity_poly.entity_id
_entity_poly.type
_entity_poly.pdbx_seq_one_letter_code
_entity_poly.pdbx_strand_id
1 'polypeptide(L)'
;MADSDGDPLQCRWGRNEKQECGSICSPKGPLTAAPCVLTYNATRLGYAAVALVIEDFDTDNKVLSSIPLQFLIHIVNKNVSQHNSNSCTQLPIYVGNRPQGACIGVKSNSSVTEQVRFRIPCANTSTTLANILTVSPPGMIRGPIIQDSVDPNLYSMEIQWTPESDQYGIHQLCLTPVDSQQQTGSQVCLTFQVDVDPPQFIRMHPTGIVPDNQSTWAIDIDRDIVSPRRLTGVNIHFFKRSNNEEVYRVDVTSSAFVRYEPRRITFYTSGYTWNKGEEYYILLDSGVAAINESCGIESAPVTDKNIWTFQISKQTTILSSTTTSKVYPITTEEKTTTTARKTVESTTTSTQIISKITTTTAQTITSRVSSIPACYQWFPFNTIVNLNTNVEHPTFTFCFTINTTFADVTIAANTWVSCSNWKSSGAGDPLIELYSENNRQLLAENDDGNSISSMNCYASVLRYRFSRGDYRVVIRNSKCTYGFFELRLLAEVPFRQKDNST
;
A
#
# COMPACT_ATOMS: atom_id res chain seq x y z
N MET A 1 -4.61 7.80 15.47
CA MET A 1 -5.23 6.68 16.20
C MET A 1 -6.43 6.21 15.38
N ALA A 2 -6.25 5.12 14.66
CA ALA A 2 -7.33 4.36 14.06
C ALA A 2 -7.15 2.93 14.55
N ASP A 3 -8.26 2.25 14.82
CA ASP A 3 -8.23 0.80 14.88
C ASP A 3 -8.21 0.22 13.45
N SER A 4 -7.75 -1.02 13.29
CA SER A 4 -7.50 -1.70 12.02
C SER A 4 -8.47 -2.83 11.66
N ASP A 5 -9.16 -3.48 12.60
CA ASP A 5 -10.17 -4.51 12.29
C ASP A 5 -11.60 -3.96 12.23
N GLY A 6 -11.88 -2.89 12.97
CA GLY A 6 -13.16 -2.16 13.02
C GLY A 6 -13.80 -2.12 14.41
N ASP A 7 -13.07 -2.44 15.47
CA ASP A 7 -13.60 -2.67 16.81
C ASP A 7 -13.82 -1.35 17.59
N PRO A 8 -14.78 -1.29 18.54
CA PRO A 8 -15.26 -0.01 19.09
C PRO A 8 -14.31 0.62 20.12
N LEU A 9 -13.28 1.34 19.66
CA LEU A 9 -12.40 2.13 20.53
C LEU A 9 -13.17 3.10 21.43
N GLN A 10 -12.88 3.06 22.74
CA GLN A 10 -13.42 4.01 23.73
C GLN A 10 -12.31 4.58 24.61
N CYS A 11 -12.41 5.86 24.99
CA CYS A 11 -11.46 6.49 25.90
C CYS A 11 -12.05 6.75 27.28
N ARG A 12 -11.25 6.51 28.31
CA ARG A 12 -11.54 6.87 29.70
C ARG A 12 -10.37 7.58 30.37
N TRP A 13 -10.60 8.13 31.56
CA TRP A 13 -9.53 8.58 32.43
C TRP A 13 -8.73 7.39 32.97
N GLY A 14 -7.41 7.57 33.12
CA GLY A 14 -6.56 6.59 33.78
C GLY A 14 -6.86 6.46 35.27
N ARG A 15 -6.73 5.25 35.82
CA ARG A 15 -7.01 4.90 37.22
C ARG A 15 -5.72 4.63 37.97
N ASN A 16 -5.57 5.23 39.15
CA ASN A 16 -4.39 5.03 40.01
C ASN A 16 -4.27 3.56 40.46
N GLU A 17 -5.40 2.90 40.69
CA GLU A 17 -5.53 1.46 41.01
C GLU A 17 -4.86 0.54 39.97
N LYS A 18 -4.84 0.95 38.69
CA LYS A 18 -4.19 0.24 37.58
C LYS A 18 -2.82 0.84 37.21
N GLN A 19 -2.33 1.84 37.96
CA GLN A 19 -1.08 2.58 37.73
C GLN A 19 -1.00 3.37 36.40
N GLU A 20 -2.11 3.53 35.68
CA GLU A 20 -2.17 4.06 34.29
C GLU A 20 -1.79 5.56 34.16
N CYS A 21 -1.81 6.29 35.28
CA CYS A 21 -1.83 7.75 35.32
C CYS A 21 -0.90 8.37 36.37
N GLY A 22 -0.09 7.57 37.07
CA GLY A 22 0.84 8.04 38.10
C GLY A 22 0.20 9.02 39.08
N SER A 23 0.74 10.24 39.17
CA SER A 23 0.23 11.31 40.04
C SER A 23 -0.83 12.23 39.40
N ILE A 24 -1.19 12.03 38.13
CA ILE A 24 -2.01 12.98 37.33
C ILE A 24 -3.44 12.49 37.02
N CYS A 25 -3.89 11.44 37.71
CA CYS A 25 -5.18 10.75 37.53
C CYS A 25 -6.48 11.58 37.66
N SER A 26 -6.41 12.85 38.11
CA SER A 26 -7.61 13.68 38.27
C SER A 26 -8.15 14.17 36.90
N PRO A 27 -9.42 13.93 36.55
CA PRO A 27 -10.05 14.43 35.34
C PRO A 27 -9.88 15.95 35.14
N LYS A 28 -9.66 16.38 33.90
CA LYS A 28 -9.47 17.80 33.54
C LYS A 28 -10.70 18.46 32.91
N GLY A 29 -11.70 17.69 32.50
CA GLY A 29 -12.93 18.15 31.89
C GLY A 29 -13.81 16.98 31.41
N PRO A 30 -14.95 17.25 30.75
CA PRO A 30 -15.76 16.22 30.12
C PRO A 30 -14.96 15.43 29.07
N LEU A 31 -15.12 14.12 29.07
CA LEU A 31 -14.53 13.19 28.11
C LEU A 31 -15.65 12.36 27.49
N THR A 32 -15.84 12.47 26.19
CA THR A 32 -16.66 11.53 25.42
C THR A 32 -15.83 10.27 25.18
N ALA A 33 -16.43 9.10 25.48
CA ALA A 33 -15.74 7.82 25.35
C ALA A 33 -15.55 7.42 23.88
N ALA A 34 -16.63 7.39 23.09
CA ALA A 34 -16.62 7.13 21.66
C ALA A 34 -17.45 8.22 20.92
N PRO A 35 -16.86 8.96 19.95
CA PRO A 35 -15.43 9.06 19.70
C PRO A 35 -14.68 9.69 20.89
N CYS A 36 -13.40 9.36 21.04
CA CYS A 36 -12.51 9.89 22.07
C CYS A 36 -12.34 11.41 21.98
N VAL A 37 -13.14 12.20 22.72
CA VAL A 37 -13.11 13.67 22.68
C VAL A 37 -13.02 14.25 24.08
N LEU A 38 -11.89 14.89 24.38
CA LEU A 38 -11.68 15.65 25.62
C LEU A 38 -12.06 17.12 25.42
N THR A 39 -13.10 17.58 26.12
CA THR A 39 -13.43 19.01 26.22
C THR A 39 -12.70 19.59 27.43
N TYR A 40 -11.63 20.37 27.18
CA TYR A 40 -10.87 21.04 28.24
C TYR A 40 -11.13 22.55 28.24
N ASN A 41 -11.55 23.10 29.39
CA ASN A 41 -11.70 24.54 29.59
C ASN A 41 -10.56 25.06 30.47
N ALA A 42 -9.69 25.88 29.89
CA ALA A 42 -8.44 26.31 30.51
C ALA A 42 -8.64 27.47 31.49
N THR A 43 -8.32 27.26 32.76
CA THR A 43 -8.52 28.26 33.84
C THR A 43 -7.23 28.91 34.36
N ARG A 44 -6.06 28.43 33.92
CA ARG A 44 -4.72 28.94 34.30
C ARG A 44 -3.76 28.77 33.14
N LEU A 45 -2.82 29.70 32.99
CA LEU A 45 -1.71 29.59 32.03
C LEU A 45 -0.67 28.55 32.48
N GLY A 46 0.14 28.07 31.54
CA GLY A 46 1.17 27.05 31.78
C GLY A 46 0.76 25.67 31.30
N TYR A 47 1.29 24.59 31.91
CA TYR A 47 1.04 23.22 31.46
C TYR A 47 -0.02 22.51 32.30
N ALA A 48 -0.99 21.89 31.64
CA ALA A 48 -1.95 20.96 32.25
C ALA A 48 -1.67 19.53 31.77
N ALA A 49 -1.28 18.64 32.69
CA ALA A 49 -1.06 17.22 32.39
C ALA A 49 -2.37 16.45 32.33
N VAL A 50 -2.48 15.53 31.36
CA VAL A 50 -3.64 14.67 31.10
C VAL A 50 -3.17 13.22 31.03
N ALA A 51 -3.92 12.31 31.67
CA ALA A 51 -3.74 10.87 31.55
C ALA A 51 -5.07 10.19 31.20
N LEU A 52 -5.14 9.62 30.00
CA LEU A 52 -6.25 8.84 29.49
C LEU A 52 -5.81 7.38 29.30
N VAL A 53 -6.78 6.50 29.08
CA VAL A 53 -6.55 5.16 28.53
C VAL A 53 -7.48 5.02 27.35
N ILE A 54 -6.92 4.56 26.24
CA ILE A 54 -7.67 4.08 25.08
C ILE A 54 -7.90 2.60 25.34
N GLU A 55 -9.16 2.18 25.43
CA GLU A 55 -9.56 0.79 25.55
C GLU A 55 -10.20 0.37 24.22
N ASP A 56 -9.89 -0.86 23.86
CA ASP A 56 -10.27 -1.54 22.63
C ASP A 56 -11.16 -2.74 23.02
N PHE A 57 -12.19 -3.03 22.24
CA PHE A 57 -13.37 -3.80 22.69
C PHE A 57 -13.84 -4.80 21.64
N ASP A 58 -14.09 -6.04 22.07
CA ASP A 58 -14.76 -7.03 21.23
C ASP A 58 -16.23 -6.70 20.95
N THR A 59 -16.85 -7.45 20.05
CA THR A 59 -18.28 -7.30 19.69
C THR A 59 -19.25 -7.49 20.85
N ASP A 60 -18.82 -8.11 21.95
CA ASP A 60 -19.59 -8.27 23.19
C ASP A 60 -19.36 -7.09 24.18
N ASN A 61 -18.63 -6.06 23.75
CA ASN A 61 -18.26 -4.87 24.53
C ASN A 61 -17.43 -5.25 25.79
N LYS A 62 -16.53 -6.23 25.67
CA LYS A 62 -15.48 -6.54 26.65
C LYS A 62 -14.13 -6.05 26.13
N VAL A 63 -13.32 -5.50 27.03
CA VAL A 63 -11.99 -4.96 26.69
C VAL A 63 -11.04 -6.08 26.22
N LEU A 64 -10.51 -5.92 25.00
CA LEU A 64 -9.45 -6.74 24.42
C LEU A 64 -8.06 -6.21 24.80
N SER A 65 -7.79 -4.93 24.50
CA SER A 65 -6.52 -4.28 24.79
C SER A 65 -6.69 -2.90 25.43
N SER A 66 -5.60 -2.33 25.97
CA SER A 66 -5.63 -1.06 26.69
C SER A 66 -4.28 -0.33 26.60
N ILE A 67 -4.29 0.91 26.11
CA ILE A 67 -3.08 1.73 25.94
C ILE A 67 -3.20 3.00 26.81
N PRO A 68 -2.35 3.18 27.83
CA PRO A 68 -2.30 4.42 28.60
C PRO A 68 -1.66 5.54 27.77
N LEU A 69 -2.36 6.68 27.67
CA LEU A 69 -1.93 7.87 26.93
C LEU A 69 -1.76 9.05 27.89
N GLN A 70 -0.54 9.56 28.00
CA GLN A 70 -0.22 10.73 28.84
C GLN A 70 0.32 11.87 27.98
N PHE A 71 -0.18 13.09 28.18
CA PHE A 71 0.24 14.27 27.42
C PHE A 71 0.11 15.57 28.22
N LEU A 72 0.71 16.64 27.70
CA LEU A 72 0.68 17.98 28.26
C LEU A 72 -0.09 18.93 27.32
N ILE A 73 -1.08 19.64 27.85
CA ILE A 73 -1.72 20.78 27.18
C ILE A 73 -0.96 22.04 27.59
N HIS A 74 -0.38 22.77 26.64
CA HIS A 74 0.25 24.06 26.89
C HIS A 74 -0.78 25.20 26.73
N ILE A 75 -1.08 25.89 27.82
CA ILE A 75 -2.06 26.96 27.91
C ILE A 75 -1.33 28.30 27.86
N VAL A 76 -1.31 28.89 26.67
CA VAL A 76 -0.75 30.21 26.39
C VAL A 76 -1.80 31.30 26.56
N ASN A 77 -1.38 32.53 26.89
CA ASN A 77 -2.32 33.65 26.82
C ASN A 77 -2.56 34.01 25.35
N LYS A 78 -3.82 34.04 24.92
CA LYS A 78 -4.17 34.58 23.61
C LYS A 78 -4.10 36.11 23.70
N ASN A 79 -2.90 36.67 23.52
CA ASN A 79 -2.65 38.12 23.48
C ASN A 79 -3.30 38.76 22.24
N VAL A 80 -4.63 38.86 22.21
CA VAL A 80 -5.38 39.58 21.16
C VAL A 80 -4.93 41.05 21.05
N SER A 81 -4.44 41.61 22.16
CA SER A 81 -3.82 42.93 22.26
C SER A 81 -2.40 43.03 21.65
N GLN A 82 -1.82 41.95 21.13
CA GLN A 82 -0.61 41.95 20.30
C GLN A 82 -0.87 41.45 18.87
N HIS A 83 -2.11 41.54 18.39
CA HIS A 83 -2.34 41.68 16.94
C HIS A 83 -1.76 43.01 16.43
N ASN A 84 -0.45 43.04 16.24
CA ASN A 84 0.18 43.92 15.25
C ASN A 84 -0.57 43.70 13.93
N SER A 85 -0.84 44.75 13.16
CA SER A 85 -1.68 44.73 11.95
C SER A 85 -1.26 43.71 10.88
N ASN A 86 -0.05 43.17 10.98
CA ASN A 86 0.58 42.26 10.03
C ASN A 86 0.66 40.82 10.57
N SER A 87 -0.05 40.48 11.64
CA SER A 87 -0.09 39.11 12.19
C SER A 87 -1.19 38.26 11.54
N CYS A 88 -0.88 37.01 11.20
CA CYS A 88 -1.82 36.13 10.51
C CYS A 88 -2.96 35.69 11.43
N THR A 89 -4.19 35.73 10.91
CA THR A 89 -5.42 35.31 11.59
C THR A 89 -5.90 33.91 11.17
N GLN A 90 -5.20 33.29 10.22
CA GLN A 90 -5.48 31.95 9.71
C GLN A 90 -4.43 30.96 10.20
N LEU A 91 -4.86 29.74 10.51
CA LEU A 91 -3.99 28.69 11.05
C LEU A 91 -3.00 28.17 9.98
N PRO A 92 -1.80 27.68 10.38
CA PRO A 92 -0.89 27.01 9.45
C PRO A 92 -1.54 25.78 8.79
N ILE A 93 -1.33 25.62 7.49
CA ILE A 93 -1.90 24.51 6.70
C ILE A 93 -0.81 23.55 6.21
N TYR A 94 -1.10 22.25 6.18
CA TYR A 94 -0.23 21.24 5.59
C TYR A 94 -0.27 21.30 4.06
N VAL A 95 0.90 21.27 3.42
CA VAL A 95 1.08 21.34 1.95
C VAL A 95 2.23 20.43 1.47
N GLY A 96 2.46 19.32 2.17
CA GLY A 96 3.46 18.31 1.79
C GLY A 96 3.00 17.38 0.66
N ASN A 97 3.96 16.75 -0.01
CA ASN A 97 3.73 15.94 -1.22
C ASN A 97 2.96 14.62 -0.94
N ARG A 98 2.91 14.19 0.33
CA ARG A 98 2.11 13.07 0.83
C ARG A 98 0.89 13.64 1.57
N PRO A 99 -0.34 13.58 1.04
CA PRO A 99 -1.49 14.15 1.74
C PRO A 99 -1.87 13.31 2.98
N GLN A 100 -2.81 13.81 3.78
CA GLN A 100 -3.28 13.14 4.99
C GLN A 100 -3.76 11.70 4.71
N GLY A 101 -3.30 10.76 5.53
CA GLY A 101 -3.62 9.34 5.42
C GLY A 101 -2.83 8.58 4.36
N ALA A 102 -1.78 9.17 3.77
CA ALA A 102 -0.94 8.48 2.80
C ALA A 102 -0.29 7.22 3.40
N CYS A 103 -0.29 6.11 2.65
CA CYS A 103 0.29 4.82 3.02
C CYS A 103 1.65 4.63 2.32
N ILE A 104 2.74 4.65 3.08
CA ILE A 104 4.12 4.71 2.59
C ILE A 104 4.82 3.39 2.90
N GLY A 105 5.25 2.68 1.86
CA GLY A 105 6.05 1.46 2.01
C GLY A 105 7.50 1.79 2.35
N VAL A 106 8.06 1.14 3.36
CA VAL A 106 9.47 1.25 3.76
C VAL A 106 10.03 -0.12 4.07
N LYS A 107 11.36 -0.25 4.07
CA LYS A 107 12.07 -1.50 4.28
C LYS A 107 12.90 -1.44 5.56
N SER A 108 12.93 -2.51 6.33
CA SER A 108 13.77 -2.56 7.53
C SER A 108 15.25 -2.43 7.19
N ASN A 109 16.02 -1.87 8.13
CA ASN A 109 17.44 -1.54 8.01
C ASN A 109 17.78 -0.60 6.82
N SER A 110 16.77 0.08 6.25
CA SER A 110 16.91 1.00 5.11
C SER A 110 16.37 2.37 5.50
N SER A 111 17.18 3.42 5.34
CA SER A 111 16.73 4.78 5.71
C SER A 111 15.74 5.34 4.69
N VAL A 112 14.56 5.73 5.17
CA VAL A 112 13.60 6.56 4.43
C VAL A 112 13.76 8.02 4.83
N THR A 113 13.61 8.92 3.85
CA THR A 113 13.53 10.37 4.07
C THR A 113 12.24 10.90 3.45
N GLU A 114 11.42 11.60 4.23
CA GLU A 114 10.19 12.27 3.76
C GLU A 114 10.21 13.75 4.16
N GLN A 115 9.92 14.65 3.21
CA GLN A 115 9.90 16.09 3.45
C GLN A 115 8.48 16.58 3.71
N VAL A 116 8.18 16.92 4.96
CA VAL A 116 6.88 17.48 5.34
C VAL A 116 6.90 18.99 5.13
N ARG A 117 5.78 19.56 4.66
CA ARG A 117 5.70 21.00 4.32
C ARG A 117 4.44 21.63 4.89
N PHE A 118 4.57 22.86 5.37
CA PHE A 118 3.50 23.68 5.93
C PHE A 118 3.58 25.10 5.40
N ARG A 119 2.42 25.74 5.18
CA ARG A 119 2.35 27.15 4.76
C ARG A 119 1.58 27.98 5.80
N ILE A 120 2.07 29.18 6.07
CA ILE A 120 1.30 30.25 6.72
C ILE A 120 0.43 30.91 5.62
N PRO A 121 -0.90 30.81 5.63
CA PRO A 121 -1.71 31.17 4.46
C PRO A 121 -1.97 32.68 4.28
N CYS A 122 -1.42 33.55 5.14
CA CYS A 122 -1.50 35.01 4.99
C CYS A 122 -0.29 35.58 4.24
N ALA A 123 -0.53 36.43 3.23
CA ALA A 123 0.54 37.22 2.61
C ALA A 123 1.01 38.38 3.52
N ASN A 124 2.25 38.85 3.31
CA ASN A 124 2.85 40.02 3.97
C ASN A 124 2.80 40.00 5.52
N THR A 125 2.84 38.81 6.12
CA THR A 125 2.71 38.63 7.57
C THR A 125 4.05 38.56 8.31
N SER A 126 4.07 38.97 9.57
CA SER A 126 5.17 38.68 10.52
C SER A 126 4.98 37.35 11.27
N THR A 127 3.91 36.60 10.99
CA THR A 127 3.72 35.25 11.54
C THR A 127 4.63 34.25 10.81
N THR A 128 5.40 33.48 11.57
CA THR A 128 6.28 32.42 11.06
C THR A 128 5.88 31.07 11.65
N LEU A 129 6.32 29.95 11.06
CA LEU A 129 6.16 28.64 11.69
C LEU A 129 7.21 28.48 12.80
N ALA A 130 6.76 28.31 14.05
CA ALA A 130 7.64 28.25 15.21
C ALA A 130 7.97 26.82 15.64
N ASN A 131 7.06 25.86 15.42
CA ASN A 131 7.28 24.46 15.75
C ASN A 131 6.41 23.53 14.89
N ILE A 132 6.80 22.26 14.81
CA ILE A 132 5.97 21.16 14.34
C ILE A 132 6.02 20.11 15.44
N LEU A 133 4.90 19.92 16.13
CA LEU A 133 4.74 18.88 17.13
C LEU A 133 4.57 17.54 16.39
N THR A 134 5.26 16.50 16.88
CA THR A 134 5.36 15.20 16.22
C THR A 134 5.00 14.09 17.20
N VAL A 135 4.07 13.21 16.80
CA VAL A 135 3.92 11.86 17.37
C VAL A 135 4.49 10.91 16.33
N SER A 136 5.52 10.15 16.68
CA SER A 136 6.33 9.39 15.72
C SER A 136 6.75 8.02 16.27
N PRO A 137 7.07 7.05 15.39
CA PRO A 137 7.62 5.75 15.81
C PRO A 137 8.98 5.87 16.52
N PRO A 138 9.39 4.86 17.29
CA PRO A 138 10.74 4.78 17.85
C PRO A 138 11.80 4.81 16.75
N GLY A 139 12.91 5.53 16.99
CA GLY A 139 14.00 5.70 16.03
C GLY A 139 13.78 6.76 14.94
N MET A 140 12.60 7.37 14.84
CA MET A 140 12.34 8.42 13.85
C MET A 140 12.96 9.77 14.26
N ILE A 141 13.75 10.35 13.36
CA ILE A 141 14.52 11.59 13.56
C ILE A 141 13.84 12.73 12.80
N ARG A 142 13.76 13.91 13.43
CA ARG A 142 13.31 15.15 12.80
C ARG A 142 14.48 16.12 12.59
N GLY A 143 14.57 16.68 11.39
CA GLY A 143 15.48 17.78 11.07
C GLY A 143 15.00 19.13 11.61
N PRO A 144 15.75 20.21 11.33
CA PRO A 144 15.30 21.58 11.62
C PRO A 144 14.10 21.97 10.74
N ILE A 145 13.35 22.98 11.18
CA ILE A 145 12.38 23.68 10.33
C ILE A 145 13.15 24.66 9.45
N ILE A 146 13.00 24.54 8.14
CA ILE A 146 13.66 25.36 7.11
C ILE A 146 12.59 26.14 6.35
N GLN A 147 12.66 27.46 6.43
CA GLN A 147 11.85 28.37 5.60
C GLN A 147 12.33 28.29 4.15
N ASP A 148 11.40 28.26 3.19
CA ASP A 148 11.74 28.25 1.77
C ASP A 148 12.36 29.59 1.34
N SER A 149 13.38 29.55 0.47
CA SER A 149 14.14 30.72 0.07
C SER A 149 13.46 31.58 -1.01
N VAL A 150 12.33 31.12 -1.55
CA VAL A 150 11.56 31.80 -2.61
C VAL A 150 10.14 32.14 -2.12
N ASP A 151 9.46 31.25 -1.39
CA ASP A 151 8.20 31.56 -0.69
C ASP A 151 8.41 31.67 0.83
N PRO A 152 8.55 32.89 1.40
CA PRO A 152 8.77 33.06 2.83
C PRO A 152 7.60 32.59 3.71
N ASN A 153 6.45 32.23 3.13
CA ASN A 153 5.33 31.66 3.86
C ASN A 153 5.36 30.13 3.90
N LEU A 154 6.22 29.49 3.10
CA LEU A 154 6.40 28.04 3.04
C LEU A 154 7.54 27.60 3.95
N TYR A 155 7.31 26.54 4.70
CA TYR A 155 8.24 25.93 5.64
C TYR A 155 8.29 24.43 5.39
N SER A 156 9.47 23.86 5.50
CA SER A 156 9.72 22.42 5.38
C SER A 156 10.41 21.88 6.62
N MET A 157 10.23 20.60 6.88
CA MET A 157 11.03 19.85 7.86
C MET A 157 11.30 18.48 7.25
N GLU A 158 12.54 18.02 7.36
CA GLU A 158 12.90 16.67 6.94
C GLU A 158 12.63 15.68 8.08
N ILE A 159 12.05 14.53 7.74
CA ILE A 159 11.93 13.38 8.64
C ILE A 159 12.76 12.25 8.06
N GLN A 160 13.60 11.64 8.90
CA GLN A 160 14.40 10.47 8.56
C GLN A 160 14.01 9.30 9.49
N TRP A 161 13.95 8.08 8.98
CA TRP A 161 13.73 6.89 9.79
C TRP A 161 14.41 5.67 9.17
N THR A 162 15.08 4.87 9.99
CA THR A 162 15.59 3.56 9.60
C THR A 162 14.92 2.53 10.52
N PRO A 163 13.81 1.89 10.10
CA PRO A 163 13.12 0.93 10.95
C PRO A 163 13.96 -0.32 11.19
N GLU A 164 13.99 -0.82 12.43
CA GLU A 164 14.55 -2.13 12.76
C GLU A 164 13.58 -3.25 12.34
N SER A 165 14.07 -4.48 12.13
CA SER A 165 13.24 -5.57 11.57
C SER A 165 12.18 -6.11 12.54
N ASP A 166 12.31 -5.84 13.84
CA ASP A 166 11.25 -6.12 14.83
C ASP A 166 10.12 -5.06 14.77
N GLN A 167 10.38 -3.88 14.19
CA GLN A 167 9.38 -2.85 13.91
C GLN A 167 8.52 -3.18 12.67
N TYR A 168 8.41 -4.45 12.26
CA TYR A 168 7.49 -4.90 11.22
C TYR A 168 6.04 -4.45 11.48
N GLY A 169 5.31 -4.05 10.43
CA GLY A 169 3.88 -3.69 10.52
C GLY A 169 3.57 -2.23 10.19
N ILE A 170 2.41 -1.76 10.66
CA ILE A 170 1.88 -0.41 10.42
C ILE A 170 2.34 0.54 11.54
N HIS A 171 2.87 1.70 11.14
CA HIS A 171 3.33 2.78 12.00
C HIS A 171 2.72 4.11 11.56
N GLN A 172 2.60 5.07 12.49
CA GLN A 172 1.97 6.37 12.21
C GLN A 172 2.83 7.54 12.68
N LEU A 173 3.03 8.51 11.79
CA LEU A 173 3.62 9.82 12.06
C LEU A 173 2.51 10.86 12.00
N CYS A 174 2.16 11.48 13.14
CA CYS A 174 1.24 12.61 13.18
C CYS A 174 1.99 13.92 13.43
N LEU A 175 1.61 14.95 12.67
CA LEU A 175 2.27 16.24 12.55
C LEU A 175 1.27 17.36 12.86
N THR A 176 1.62 18.26 13.77
CA THR A 176 0.76 19.37 14.20
C THR A 176 1.55 20.68 14.19
N PRO A 177 1.28 21.61 13.25
CA PRO A 177 2.07 22.83 13.09
C PRO A 177 1.65 23.90 14.11
N VAL A 178 2.62 24.66 14.62
CA VAL A 178 2.41 25.76 15.58
C VAL A 178 3.15 27.01 15.11
N ASP A 179 2.44 28.14 15.04
CA ASP A 179 3.00 29.42 14.59
C ASP A 179 3.67 30.25 15.70
N SER A 180 4.29 31.37 15.33
CA SER A 180 4.91 32.32 16.27
C SER A 180 3.92 33.05 17.18
N GLN A 181 2.60 32.93 16.92
CA GLN A 181 1.51 33.39 17.78
C GLN A 181 0.93 32.26 18.66
N GLN A 182 1.57 31.09 18.66
CA GLN A 182 1.16 29.86 19.35
C GLN A 182 -0.20 29.30 18.88
N GLN A 183 -0.66 29.70 17.69
CA GLN A 183 -1.82 29.11 17.04
C GLN A 183 -1.45 27.76 16.43
N THR A 184 -2.33 26.77 16.59
CA THR A 184 -2.08 25.38 16.18
C THR A 184 -2.97 25.04 14.99
N GLY A 185 -2.37 24.55 13.89
CA GLY A 185 -3.09 24.06 12.71
C GLY A 185 -3.57 22.62 12.86
N SER A 186 -4.38 22.17 11.90
CA SER A 186 -4.91 20.80 11.87
C SER A 186 -3.79 19.75 11.93
N GLN A 187 -4.00 18.68 12.72
CA GLN A 187 -3.11 17.54 12.72
C GLN A 187 -3.26 16.75 11.41
N VAL A 188 -2.14 16.44 10.77
CA VAL A 188 -2.04 15.57 9.59
C VAL A 188 -1.21 14.36 9.96
N CYS A 189 -1.68 13.16 9.64
CA CYS A 189 -0.94 11.92 9.87
C CYS A 189 -0.58 11.23 8.56
N LEU A 190 0.64 10.69 8.50
CA LEU A 190 1.15 9.79 7.47
C LEU A 190 1.30 8.39 8.08
N THR A 191 1.09 7.36 7.27
CA THR A 191 1.16 5.96 7.67
C THR A 191 2.34 5.30 6.97
N PHE A 192 3.16 4.57 7.71
CA PHE A 192 4.30 3.82 7.19
C PHE A 192 4.06 2.32 7.38
N GLN A 193 4.33 1.50 6.37
CA GLN A 193 4.31 0.04 6.44
C GLN A 193 5.73 -0.48 6.27
N VAL A 194 6.24 -1.20 7.27
CA VAL A 194 7.58 -1.80 7.26
C VAL A 194 7.57 -3.14 6.51
N ASP A 195 8.64 -3.38 5.74
CA ASP A 195 8.91 -4.54 4.89
C ASP A 195 7.85 -4.85 3.82
N VAL A 196 7.28 -3.80 3.24
CA VAL A 196 6.53 -3.88 1.98
C VAL A 196 6.93 -2.69 1.09
N ASP A 197 7.66 -2.98 0.01
CA ASP A 197 8.16 -1.93 -0.90
C ASP A 197 7.01 -1.21 -1.65
N PRO A 198 7.08 0.12 -1.84
CA PRO A 198 6.09 0.87 -2.62
C PRO A 198 6.27 0.67 -4.14
N PRO A 199 5.20 0.77 -4.96
CA PRO A 199 5.29 0.59 -6.41
C PRO A 199 6.18 1.65 -7.08
N GLN A 200 7.11 1.18 -7.92
CA GLN A 200 8.14 1.99 -8.58
C GLN A 200 7.83 2.17 -10.08
N PHE A 201 7.93 3.41 -10.56
CA PHE A 201 7.76 3.75 -11.97
C PHE A 201 9.01 3.33 -12.77
N ILE A 202 8.91 2.26 -13.56
CA ILE A 202 9.98 1.78 -14.44
C ILE A 202 10.11 2.67 -15.67
N ARG A 203 8.98 3.02 -16.31
CA ARG A 203 8.99 3.77 -17.57
C ARG A 203 7.74 4.61 -17.76
N MET A 204 7.94 5.91 -17.86
CA MET A 204 6.92 6.87 -18.28
C MET A 204 7.06 7.15 -19.77
N HIS A 205 5.96 7.13 -20.53
CA HIS A 205 6.00 7.30 -21.99
C HIS A 205 4.67 7.83 -22.59
N PRO A 206 4.70 8.52 -23.74
CA PRO A 206 5.88 8.91 -24.53
C PRO A 206 6.73 10.00 -23.86
N THR A 207 7.95 10.16 -24.37
CA THR A 207 8.93 11.19 -24.00
C THR A 207 9.61 11.74 -25.26
N GLY A 208 10.22 12.92 -25.17
CA GLY A 208 10.87 13.56 -26.33
C GLY A 208 9.85 14.10 -27.34
N ILE A 209 10.14 13.98 -28.65
CA ILE A 209 9.29 14.59 -29.69
C ILE A 209 8.03 13.74 -29.94
N VAL A 210 6.86 14.35 -29.79
CA VAL A 210 5.53 13.74 -30.00
C VAL A 210 4.68 14.58 -30.97
N PRO A 211 3.66 14.01 -31.64
CA PRO A 211 2.78 14.77 -32.53
C PRO A 211 1.86 15.74 -31.77
N ASP A 212 1.29 16.70 -32.48
CA ASP A 212 0.32 17.68 -31.96
C ASP A 212 -1.01 17.04 -31.50
N ASN A 213 -1.33 15.86 -32.01
CA ASN A 213 -2.49 15.05 -31.61
C ASN A 213 -2.18 14.00 -30.51
N GLN A 214 -1.02 14.06 -29.85
CA GLN A 214 -0.66 13.09 -28.81
C GLN A 214 -1.67 13.10 -27.65
N SER A 215 -2.40 12.00 -27.49
CA SER A 215 -3.52 11.92 -26.54
C SER A 215 -3.46 10.74 -25.58
N THR A 216 -2.52 9.80 -25.76
CA THR A 216 -2.36 8.59 -24.93
C THR A 216 -1.03 8.63 -24.19
N TRP A 217 -1.05 8.28 -22.90
CA TRP A 217 0.09 8.31 -22.00
C TRP A 217 0.10 7.05 -21.14
N ALA A 218 1.27 6.54 -20.79
CA ALA A 218 1.39 5.31 -20.03
C ALA A 218 2.59 5.29 -19.06
N ILE A 219 2.40 4.57 -17.96
CA ILE A 219 3.37 4.39 -16.87
C ILE A 219 3.50 2.87 -16.63
N ASP A 220 4.68 2.32 -16.91
CA ASP A 220 5.04 0.93 -16.60
C ASP A 220 5.64 0.83 -15.19
N ILE A 221 5.26 -0.20 -14.42
CA ILE A 221 5.50 -0.31 -12.98
C ILE A 221 6.15 -1.66 -12.61
N ASP A 222 6.90 -1.68 -11.51
CA ASP A 222 7.67 -2.84 -11.05
C ASP A 222 6.85 -4.02 -10.49
N ARG A 223 5.59 -3.76 -10.11
CA ARG A 223 4.66 -4.73 -9.48
C ARG A 223 3.23 -4.51 -9.95
N ASP A 224 2.35 -5.46 -9.62
CA ASP A 224 0.91 -5.34 -9.89
C ASP A 224 0.29 -4.22 -9.04
N ILE A 225 -0.70 -3.53 -9.60
CA ILE A 225 -1.27 -2.30 -9.04
C ILE A 225 -2.79 -2.33 -9.08
N VAL A 226 -3.41 -1.48 -8.26
CA VAL A 226 -4.82 -1.12 -8.30
C VAL A 226 -4.97 0.40 -8.44
N SER A 227 -6.18 0.84 -8.77
CA SER A 227 -6.58 2.25 -8.66
C SER A 227 -6.39 2.76 -7.22
N PRO A 228 -6.06 4.05 -7.02
CA PRO A 228 -5.90 4.63 -5.69
C PRO A 228 -7.15 4.39 -4.83
N ARG A 229 -6.95 4.02 -3.54
CA ARG A 229 -8.06 3.89 -2.57
C ARG A 229 -8.66 5.24 -2.14
N ARG A 230 -8.00 6.37 -2.44
CA ARG A 230 -8.52 7.71 -2.15
C ARG A 230 -9.67 8.06 -3.09
N LEU A 231 -10.72 8.69 -2.56
CA LEU A 231 -11.88 9.08 -3.36
C LEU A 231 -11.61 10.29 -4.26
N THR A 232 -10.69 11.18 -3.87
CA THR A 232 -10.32 12.41 -4.61
C THR A 232 -8.86 12.78 -4.37
N GLY A 233 -8.33 13.72 -5.16
CA GLY A 233 -7.08 14.41 -4.85
C GLY A 233 -5.81 13.62 -5.18
N VAL A 234 -5.84 12.80 -6.23
CA VAL A 234 -4.66 12.18 -6.83
C VAL A 234 -4.68 12.49 -8.32
N ASN A 235 -3.68 13.20 -8.82
CA ASN A 235 -3.67 13.74 -10.16
C ASN A 235 -2.37 13.43 -10.91
N ILE A 236 -2.48 13.50 -12.23
CA ILE A 236 -1.35 13.64 -13.15
C ILE A 236 -1.42 15.05 -13.73
N HIS A 237 -0.39 15.86 -13.51
CA HIS A 237 -0.35 17.28 -13.86
C HIS A 237 0.58 17.55 -15.04
N PHE A 238 0.08 18.27 -16.05
CA PHE A 238 0.85 18.70 -17.22
C PHE A 238 1.18 20.19 -17.12
N PHE A 239 2.44 20.54 -17.36
CA PHE A 239 2.93 21.92 -17.30
C PHE A 239 3.64 22.33 -18.58
N LYS A 240 3.46 23.57 -19.01
CA LYS A 240 4.34 24.24 -19.99
C LYS A 240 5.71 24.48 -19.35
N ARG A 241 6.79 24.12 -20.04
CA ARG A 241 8.16 24.34 -19.54
C ARG A 241 8.60 25.81 -19.67
N SER A 242 8.02 26.55 -20.61
CA SER A 242 8.31 27.96 -20.90
C SER A 242 7.91 28.93 -19.77
N ASN A 243 6.87 28.63 -19.00
CA ASN A 243 6.38 29.49 -17.91
C ASN A 243 5.98 28.76 -16.61
N ASN A 244 6.05 27.42 -16.55
CA ASN A 244 5.59 26.58 -15.43
C ASN A 244 4.09 26.67 -15.12
N GLU A 245 3.28 27.07 -16.10
CA GLU A 245 1.81 27.06 -16.03
C GLU A 245 1.29 25.62 -16.08
N GLU A 246 0.44 25.22 -15.13
CA GLU A 246 -0.35 23.98 -15.23
C GLU A 246 -1.40 24.16 -16.34
N VAL A 247 -1.36 23.32 -17.37
CA VAL A 247 -2.22 23.45 -18.55
C VAL A 247 -3.30 22.37 -18.66
N TYR A 248 -3.10 21.24 -18.01
CA TYR A 248 -4.04 20.12 -18.00
C TYR A 248 -3.78 19.25 -16.78
N ARG A 249 -4.82 18.59 -16.26
CA ARG A 249 -4.67 17.50 -15.28
C ARG A 249 -5.62 16.36 -15.57
N VAL A 250 -5.23 15.19 -15.11
CA VAL A 250 -6.08 14.00 -15.06
C VAL A 250 -6.21 13.58 -13.61
N ASP A 251 -7.41 13.69 -13.04
CA ASP A 251 -7.76 13.07 -11.75
C ASP A 251 -7.83 11.56 -11.95
N VAL A 252 -6.96 10.80 -11.26
CA VAL A 252 -6.86 9.35 -11.42
C VAL A 252 -7.77 8.54 -10.49
N THR A 253 -8.54 9.20 -9.61
CA THR A 253 -9.55 8.52 -8.77
C THR A 253 -10.93 8.50 -9.42
N SER A 254 -11.26 9.53 -10.23
CA SER A 254 -12.62 9.71 -10.79
C SER A 254 -12.72 9.64 -12.32
N SER A 255 -11.60 9.79 -13.06
CA SER A 255 -11.65 9.90 -14.52
C SER A 255 -11.79 8.56 -15.25
N ALA A 256 -12.85 8.44 -16.05
CA ALA A 256 -13.02 7.35 -17.02
C ALA A 256 -11.94 7.33 -18.14
N PHE A 257 -11.08 8.35 -18.21
CA PHE A 257 -9.92 8.40 -19.10
C PHE A 257 -8.65 7.81 -18.46
N VAL A 258 -8.76 7.04 -17.37
CA VAL A 258 -7.65 6.31 -16.74
C VAL A 258 -8.00 4.84 -16.64
N ARG A 259 -7.07 3.99 -17.09
CA ARG A 259 -7.17 2.53 -17.06
C ARG A 259 -5.99 1.96 -16.28
N TYR A 260 -6.32 1.27 -15.20
CA TYR A 260 -5.38 0.46 -14.43
C TYR A 260 -5.34 -0.96 -15.01
N GLU A 261 -4.13 -1.45 -15.24
CA GLU A 261 -3.81 -2.81 -15.67
C GLU A 261 -2.72 -3.35 -14.73
N PRO A 262 -2.54 -4.68 -14.62
CA PRO A 262 -1.38 -5.24 -13.92
C PRO A 262 -0.10 -4.60 -14.46
N ARG A 263 0.66 -3.97 -13.56
CA ARG A 263 1.93 -3.27 -13.85
C ARG A 263 1.86 -2.07 -14.79
N ARG A 264 0.68 -1.55 -15.15
CA ARG A 264 0.56 -0.41 -16.07
C ARG A 264 -0.63 0.50 -15.75
N ILE A 265 -0.38 1.81 -15.78
CA ILE A 265 -1.42 2.83 -15.91
C ILE A 265 -1.40 3.33 -17.35
N THR A 266 -2.56 3.34 -18.02
CA THR A 266 -2.75 4.05 -19.29
C THR A 266 -3.79 5.15 -19.09
N PHE A 267 -3.52 6.37 -19.55
CA PHE A 267 -4.44 7.49 -19.41
C PHE A 267 -4.46 8.40 -20.65
N TYR A 268 -5.55 9.17 -20.79
CA TYR A 268 -5.81 9.95 -21.99
C TYR A 268 -6.05 11.43 -21.71
N THR A 269 -5.49 12.30 -22.56
CA THR A 269 -5.70 13.76 -22.56
C THR A 269 -6.66 14.16 -23.68
N SER A 270 -7.71 13.36 -23.88
CA SER A 270 -8.68 13.52 -24.95
C SER A 270 -9.39 14.87 -24.90
N GLY A 271 -9.35 15.61 -26.01
CA GLY A 271 -9.94 16.96 -26.12
C GLY A 271 -9.00 18.10 -25.70
N TYR A 272 -7.79 17.82 -25.21
CA TYR A 272 -6.75 18.84 -25.10
C TYR A 272 -5.95 18.95 -26.41
N THR A 273 -5.60 20.18 -26.80
CA THR A 273 -4.82 20.48 -28.02
C THR A 273 -3.48 21.10 -27.62
N TRP A 274 -2.37 20.48 -28.00
CA TRP A 274 -1.04 20.95 -27.63
C TRP A 274 -0.50 22.03 -28.58
N ASN A 275 0.28 22.98 -28.04
CA ASN A 275 0.89 24.04 -28.83
C ASN A 275 2.13 23.52 -29.59
N LYS A 276 2.16 23.75 -30.90
CA LYS A 276 3.25 23.28 -31.78
C LYS A 276 4.60 23.90 -31.42
N GLY A 277 5.58 23.05 -31.15
CA GLY A 277 6.95 23.45 -30.81
C GLY A 277 7.21 23.77 -29.34
N GLU A 278 6.17 23.87 -28.50
CA GLU A 278 6.32 24.02 -27.04
C GLU A 278 6.84 22.71 -26.41
N GLU A 279 7.57 22.88 -25.32
CA GLU A 279 8.07 21.81 -24.46
C GLU A 279 7.26 21.77 -23.15
N TYR A 280 6.97 20.56 -22.68
CA TYR A 280 6.12 20.28 -21.53
C TYR A 280 6.78 19.26 -20.60
N TYR A 281 6.34 19.26 -19.34
CA TYR A 281 6.70 18.24 -18.36
C TYR A 281 5.48 17.74 -17.59
N ILE A 282 5.57 16.51 -17.06
CA ILE A 282 4.51 15.85 -16.31
C ILE A 282 4.98 15.58 -14.88
N LEU A 283 4.14 15.93 -13.90
CA LEU A 283 4.32 15.59 -12.48
C LEU A 283 3.21 14.63 -12.02
N LEU A 284 3.52 13.79 -11.02
CA LEU A 284 2.62 12.77 -10.48
C LEU A 284 2.44 12.97 -8.98
N ASP A 285 1.20 12.95 -8.50
CA ASP A 285 0.89 12.95 -7.07
C ASP A 285 1.30 11.63 -6.37
N SER A 286 1.45 11.68 -5.04
CA SER A 286 1.62 10.46 -4.22
C SER A 286 0.40 9.56 -4.41
N GLY A 287 0.63 8.29 -4.72
CA GLY A 287 -0.44 7.30 -4.86
C GLY A 287 -1.12 7.27 -6.22
N VAL A 288 -0.56 7.89 -7.27
CA VAL A 288 -1.01 7.68 -8.67
C VAL A 288 -1.06 6.19 -9.02
N ALA A 289 -0.13 5.39 -8.48
CA ALA A 289 -0.27 3.95 -8.35
C ALA A 289 -0.36 3.54 -6.88
N ALA A 290 -1.15 2.51 -6.59
CA ALA A 290 -1.17 1.85 -5.29
C ALA A 290 -1.17 0.32 -5.44
N ILE A 291 -0.67 -0.40 -4.43
CA ILE A 291 -0.87 -1.86 -4.30
C ILE A 291 -2.03 -2.14 -3.34
N ASN A 292 -2.67 -3.31 -3.48
CA ASN A 292 -3.83 -3.66 -2.67
C ASN A 292 -3.47 -4.28 -1.30
N GLU A 293 -2.22 -4.16 -0.87
CA GLU A 293 -1.65 -4.75 0.34
C GLU A 293 -1.61 -3.74 1.52
N SER A 294 -1.81 -4.24 2.74
CA SER A 294 -1.86 -3.44 3.98
C SER A 294 -2.79 -2.21 3.86
N CYS A 295 -2.35 -1.03 4.30
CA CYS A 295 -3.08 0.23 4.19
C CYS A 295 -3.31 0.73 2.75
N GLY A 296 -2.81 0.03 1.73
CA GLY A 296 -2.91 0.40 0.32
C GLY A 296 -1.72 1.25 -0.13
N ILE A 297 -0.52 0.66 -0.10
CA ILE A 297 0.75 1.39 -0.24
C ILE A 297 0.87 2.09 -1.60
N GLU A 298 1.34 3.33 -1.54
CA GLU A 298 1.38 4.28 -2.64
C GLU A 298 2.76 4.44 -3.29
N SER A 299 2.76 4.67 -4.61
CA SER A 299 3.91 5.20 -5.33
C SER A 299 4.34 6.56 -4.76
N ALA A 300 5.65 6.81 -4.74
CA ALA A 300 6.19 8.13 -4.48
C ALA A 300 5.71 9.15 -5.55
N PRO A 301 5.56 10.44 -5.19
CA PRO A 301 5.26 11.49 -6.17
C PRO A 301 6.45 11.76 -7.10
N VAL A 302 6.19 12.15 -8.34
CA VAL A 302 7.20 12.67 -9.27
C VAL A 302 7.15 14.19 -9.26
N THR A 303 8.13 14.81 -8.61
CA THR A 303 8.21 16.27 -8.41
C THR A 303 9.31 16.97 -9.22
N ASP A 304 10.26 16.22 -9.79
CA ASP A 304 11.30 16.77 -10.67
C ASP A 304 10.79 16.95 -12.11
N LYS A 305 10.84 18.20 -12.57
CA LYS A 305 10.45 18.70 -13.89
C LYS A 305 11.33 18.17 -15.05
N ASN A 306 12.32 17.33 -14.77
CA ASN A 306 13.20 16.69 -15.75
C ASN A 306 12.90 15.20 -15.97
N ILE A 307 12.13 14.55 -15.09
CA ILE A 307 11.90 13.10 -15.15
C ILE A 307 11.00 12.68 -16.32
N TRP A 308 9.91 13.41 -16.56
CA TRP A 308 8.99 13.15 -17.68
C TRP A 308 8.79 14.42 -18.49
N THR A 309 9.45 14.51 -19.65
CA THR A 309 9.39 15.65 -20.57
C THR A 309 9.04 15.24 -22.00
N PHE A 310 8.36 16.13 -22.72
CA PHE A 310 8.05 15.96 -24.14
C PHE A 310 8.00 17.32 -24.86
N GLN A 311 8.18 17.30 -26.19
CA GLN A 311 8.05 18.48 -27.06
C GLN A 311 7.12 18.15 -28.22
N ILE A 312 6.24 19.09 -28.56
CA ILE A 312 5.35 18.93 -29.72
C ILE A 312 6.12 19.20 -31.01
N SER A 313 6.00 18.28 -31.98
CA SER A 313 6.61 18.40 -33.30
C SER A 313 6.29 19.75 -33.96
N LYS A 314 7.33 20.52 -34.30
CA LYS A 314 7.18 21.69 -35.18
C LYS A 314 6.83 21.17 -36.57
N GLN A 315 5.64 21.55 -37.05
CA GLN A 315 5.09 21.05 -38.31
C GLN A 315 6.04 21.41 -39.47
N THR A 316 6.70 20.41 -40.06
CA THR A 316 7.52 20.60 -41.25
C THR A 316 6.60 21.03 -42.40
N THR A 317 6.89 22.17 -43.02
CA THR A 317 6.18 22.60 -44.24
C THR A 317 6.56 21.65 -45.38
N ILE A 318 5.78 20.60 -45.57
CA ILE A 318 5.94 19.72 -46.73
C ILE A 318 5.57 20.54 -47.97
N LEU A 319 6.59 21.00 -48.69
CA LEU A 319 6.45 21.44 -50.07
C LEU A 319 6.02 20.21 -50.88
N SER A 320 4.74 20.15 -51.22
CA SER A 320 4.15 19.05 -52.00
C SER A 320 4.77 18.97 -53.39
N SER A 321 5.83 18.19 -53.53
CA SER A 321 6.35 17.74 -54.82
C SER A 321 5.38 16.72 -55.42
N THR A 322 4.49 17.20 -56.29
CA THR A 322 3.47 16.38 -56.98
C THR A 322 4.12 15.38 -57.94
N THR A 323 4.53 14.22 -57.42
CA THR A 323 5.08 13.12 -58.22
C THR A 323 3.97 12.44 -59.01
N THR A 324 3.74 12.89 -60.24
CA THR A 324 2.69 12.39 -61.13
C THR A 324 3.00 10.99 -61.67
N SER A 325 2.62 9.96 -60.90
CA SER A 325 2.70 8.56 -61.34
C SER A 325 1.75 8.29 -62.52
N LYS A 326 2.28 8.25 -63.74
CA LYS A 326 1.55 7.80 -64.94
C LYS A 326 1.28 6.30 -64.85
N VAL A 327 0.04 5.91 -64.58
CA VAL A 327 -0.41 4.52 -64.72
C VAL A 327 -0.66 4.24 -66.20
N TYR A 328 0.07 3.27 -66.77
CA TYR A 328 -0.25 2.69 -68.07
C TYR A 328 -1.21 1.50 -67.87
N PRO A 329 -2.28 1.37 -68.68
CA PRO A 329 -3.15 0.21 -68.61
C PRO A 329 -2.43 -1.02 -69.16
N ILE A 330 -2.43 -2.12 -68.41
CA ILE A 330 -2.02 -3.44 -68.91
C ILE A 330 -3.29 -4.19 -69.27
N THR A 331 -3.48 -4.46 -70.56
CA THR A 331 -4.52 -5.35 -71.06
C THR A 331 -4.13 -6.80 -70.78
N THR A 332 -5.03 -7.55 -70.14
CA THR A 332 -4.86 -9.00 -69.95
C THR A 332 -5.93 -9.71 -70.77
N GLU A 333 -5.54 -10.54 -71.73
CA GLU A 333 -6.48 -11.33 -72.54
C GLU A 333 -7.05 -12.49 -71.72
N GLU A 334 -8.38 -12.65 -71.74
CA GLU A 334 -9.02 -13.90 -71.33
C GLU A 334 -8.80 -14.98 -72.40
N LYS A 335 -8.59 -16.23 -71.96
CA LYS A 335 -8.92 -17.39 -72.80
C LYS A 335 -9.57 -18.51 -71.97
N THR A 336 -10.81 -18.81 -72.33
CA THR A 336 -11.77 -19.56 -71.50
C THR A 336 -11.90 -21.03 -71.94
N THR A 337 -11.91 -21.96 -70.97
CA THR A 337 -12.51 -23.30 -71.11
C THR A 337 -13.02 -23.75 -69.72
N THR A 338 -14.28 -23.55 -69.34
CA THR A 338 -15.46 -24.44 -69.59
C THR A 338 -15.40 -25.80 -68.87
N THR A 339 -16.41 -26.34 -68.15
CA THR A 339 -17.43 -25.84 -67.19
C THR A 339 -18.48 -26.96 -66.94
N ALA A 340 -18.67 -27.41 -65.68
CA ALA A 340 -19.83 -28.12 -65.12
C ALA A 340 -19.62 -28.23 -63.58
N ARG A 341 -20.48 -27.83 -62.61
CA ARG A 341 -21.96 -27.76 -62.45
C ARG A 341 -22.59 -29.17 -62.39
N LYS A 342 -23.35 -29.62 -61.37
CA LYS A 342 -24.07 -29.05 -60.19
C LYS A 342 -24.03 -30.16 -59.05
N THR A 343 -24.46 -30.09 -57.77
CA THR A 343 -25.45 -29.29 -57.01
C THR A 343 -25.25 -29.36 -55.46
N VAL A 344 -26.03 -28.54 -54.73
CA VAL A 344 -26.54 -28.54 -53.31
C VAL A 344 -26.68 -29.96 -52.68
N GLU A 345 -26.49 -30.23 -51.37
CA GLU A 345 -27.12 -29.61 -50.17
C GLU A 345 -26.33 -29.67 -48.84
N SER A 346 -26.89 -29.09 -47.77
CA SER A 346 -26.27 -28.82 -46.46
C SER A 346 -26.47 -29.89 -45.38
N THR A 347 -25.52 -30.07 -44.46
CA THR A 347 -25.82 -30.33 -43.02
C THR A 347 -24.59 -30.09 -42.12
N THR A 348 -24.84 -29.75 -40.85
CA THR A 348 -23.84 -29.58 -39.78
C THR A 348 -24.09 -30.58 -38.65
N THR A 349 -23.04 -31.26 -38.18
CA THR A 349 -23.07 -32.01 -36.92
C THR A 349 -21.70 -32.00 -36.25
N SER A 350 -21.68 -31.79 -34.93
CA SER A 350 -20.52 -32.00 -34.06
C SER A 350 -20.55 -33.42 -33.47
N THR A 351 -19.42 -33.91 -32.98
CA THR A 351 -19.32 -35.25 -32.36
C THR A 351 -18.73 -35.16 -30.96
N GLN A 352 -19.52 -35.54 -29.95
CA GLN A 352 -19.03 -35.80 -28.60
C GLN A 352 -18.55 -37.26 -28.49
N ILE A 353 -17.62 -37.53 -27.57
CA ILE A 353 -17.27 -38.89 -27.15
C ILE A 353 -17.64 -39.04 -25.68
N ILE A 354 -18.37 -40.10 -25.36
CA ILE A 354 -18.88 -40.42 -24.01
C ILE A 354 -18.09 -41.60 -23.46
N SER A 355 -17.65 -41.52 -22.20
CA SER A 355 -17.22 -42.67 -21.40
C SER A 355 -18.11 -42.82 -20.16
N LYS A 356 -18.17 -44.03 -19.61
CA LYS A 356 -19.36 -44.53 -18.90
C LYS A 356 -19.23 -44.43 -17.37
N ILE A 357 -20.26 -43.92 -16.71
CA ILE A 357 -20.40 -43.93 -15.24
C ILE A 357 -20.76 -45.35 -14.77
N THR A 358 -20.22 -45.76 -13.62
CA THR A 358 -20.68 -46.92 -12.85
C THR A 358 -20.89 -46.49 -11.40
N THR A 359 -22.07 -46.78 -10.83
CA THR A 359 -22.47 -46.31 -9.49
C THR A 359 -22.66 -47.50 -8.55
N THR A 360 -22.05 -47.47 -7.37
CA THR A 360 -22.30 -48.42 -6.29
C THR A 360 -22.33 -47.68 -4.96
N THR A 361 -23.40 -47.85 -4.19
CA THR A 361 -23.62 -47.15 -2.90
C THR A 361 -23.58 -48.15 -1.74
N ALA A 362 -22.75 -47.88 -0.74
CA ALA A 362 -22.71 -48.60 0.54
C ALA A 362 -22.38 -47.62 1.68
N GLN A 363 -22.83 -47.91 2.89
CA GLN A 363 -22.84 -46.98 4.02
C GLN A 363 -21.62 -47.08 4.95
N THR A 364 -21.43 -46.03 5.74
CA THR A 364 -20.26 -45.71 6.56
C THR A 364 -19.99 -46.69 7.71
N ILE A 365 -18.73 -47.12 7.89
CA ILE A 365 -18.15 -47.45 9.19
C ILE A 365 -16.77 -46.77 9.29
N THR A 366 -16.48 -46.19 10.46
CA THR A 366 -15.32 -45.32 10.69
C THR A 366 -14.10 -46.09 11.19
N SER A 367 -12.93 -45.92 10.55
CA SER A 367 -11.63 -46.23 11.15
C SER A 367 -10.53 -45.30 10.61
N ARG A 368 -9.92 -44.50 11.48
CA ARG A 368 -8.80 -43.60 11.10
C ARG A 368 -7.50 -44.39 10.92
N VAL A 369 -7.03 -44.55 9.68
CA VAL A 369 -5.60 -44.66 9.36
C VAL A 369 -5.34 -43.82 8.12
N SER A 370 -4.92 -42.57 8.31
CA SER A 370 -4.48 -41.69 7.22
C SER A 370 -3.09 -42.12 6.75
N SER A 371 -3.02 -42.82 5.62
CA SER A 371 -1.75 -43.07 4.93
C SER A 371 -1.17 -41.75 4.43
N ILE A 372 -0.25 -41.15 5.20
CA ILE A 372 0.35 -39.86 4.88
C ILE A 372 1.09 -39.96 3.52
N PRO A 373 0.79 -39.10 2.53
CA PRO A 373 1.49 -39.09 1.25
C PRO A 373 2.99 -38.78 1.40
N ALA A 374 3.80 -39.27 0.44
CA ALA A 374 5.23 -38.95 0.38
C ALA A 374 5.50 -37.52 -0.12
N CYS A 375 6.69 -36.98 0.16
CA CYS A 375 7.14 -35.68 -0.36
C CYS A 375 7.24 -35.68 -1.90
N TYR A 376 6.21 -35.17 -2.59
CA TYR A 376 6.22 -34.99 -4.04
C TYR A 376 6.89 -33.68 -4.50
N GLN A 377 7.01 -32.69 -3.62
CA GLN A 377 7.57 -31.36 -3.94
C GLN A 377 8.59 -30.94 -2.88
N TRP A 378 9.84 -30.76 -3.31
CA TRP A 378 10.94 -30.27 -2.49
C TRP A 378 11.32 -28.85 -2.90
N PHE A 379 11.51 -27.96 -1.93
CA PHE A 379 11.94 -26.59 -2.18
C PHE A 379 13.33 -26.29 -1.59
N PRO A 380 14.19 -25.56 -2.32
CA PRO A 380 15.47 -25.11 -1.78
C PRO A 380 15.26 -24.03 -0.71
N PHE A 381 15.90 -24.25 0.43
CA PHE A 381 15.98 -23.31 1.54
C PHE A 381 16.48 -21.93 1.06
N ASN A 382 15.98 -20.85 1.67
CA ASN A 382 16.23 -19.45 1.30
C ASN A 382 15.75 -18.99 -0.12
N THR A 383 14.95 -19.78 -0.85
CA THR A 383 14.52 -19.42 -2.22
C THR A 383 13.01 -19.09 -2.36
N ILE A 384 12.19 -19.35 -1.34
CA ILE A 384 10.73 -19.18 -1.40
C ILE A 384 10.32 -17.81 -0.85
N VAL A 385 10.24 -16.79 -1.70
CA VAL A 385 9.73 -15.46 -1.28
C VAL A 385 8.20 -15.40 -1.40
N ASN A 386 7.64 -15.81 -2.55
CA ASN A 386 6.22 -16.01 -2.79
C ASN A 386 6.05 -17.20 -3.73
N LEU A 387 5.07 -18.08 -3.47
CA LEU A 387 4.77 -19.21 -4.35
C LEU A 387 3.26 -19.35 -4.55
N ASN A 388 2.78 -18.84 -5.69
CA ASN A 388 1.38 -18.93 -6.09
C ASN A 388 1.12 -20.31 -6.73
N THR A 389 0.38 -21.18 -6.05
CA THR A 389 -0.01 -22.48 -6.57
C THR A 389 -1.45 -22.43 -7.07
N ASN A 390 -1.63 -22.79 -8.34
CA ASN A 390 -2.94 -22.77 -9.03
C ASN A 390 -3.62 -24.14 -8.86
N VAL A 391 -3.79 -24.58 -7.62
CA VAL A 391 -4.04 -25.97 -7.24
C VAL A 391 -5.41 -26.12 -6.58
N GLU A 392 -6.38 -26.66 -7.33
CA GLU A 392 -7.74 -26.99 -6.88
C GLU A 392 -7.77 -28.24 -5.98
N HIS A 393 -6.94 -28.30 -4.94
CA HIS A 393 -6.88 -29.44 -4.00
C HIS A 393 -7.06 -28.99 -2.55
N PRO A 394 -7.87 -29.70 -1.74
CA PRO A 394 -8.11 -29.37 -0.33
C PRO A 394 -6.92 -29.70 0.59
N THR A 395 -5.78 -30.12 0.03
CA THR A 395 -4.53 -30.32 0.76
C THR A 395 -3.35 -30.03 -0.16
N PHE A 396 -2.50 -29.07 0.24
CA PHE A 396 -1.18 -28.81 -0.35
C PHE A 396 -0.10 -29.45 0.55
N THR A 397 1.04 -29.85 -0.02
CA THR A 397 2.12 -30.49 0.75
C THR A 397 3.48 -30.24 0.09
N PHE A 398 4.44 -29.78 0.88
CA PHE A 398 5.81 -29.51 0.41
C PHE A 398 6.84 -29.86 1.48
N CYS A 399 8.10 -30.04 1.07
CA CYS A 399 9.19 -30.44 1.94
C CYS A 399 10.44 -29.55 1.72
N PHE A 400 11.24 -29.35 2.76
CA PHE A 400 12.47 -28.55 2.71
C PHE A 400 13.53 -29.04 3.71
N THR A 401 14.79 -28.72 3.43
CA THR A 401 15.96 -29.16 4.20
C THR A 401 16.63 -27.98 4.90
N ILE A 402 16.71 -28.02 6.23
CA ILE A 402 17.51 -27.08 7.02
C ILE A 402 18.94 -27.61 7.11
N ASN A 403 19.86 -26.94 6.41
CA ASN A 403 21.28 -27.29 6.38
C ASN A 403 22.11 -26.65 7.51
N THR A 404 21.56 -25.65 8.21
CA THR A 404 22.19 -24.94 9.33
C THR A 404 21.97 -25.70 10.65
N THR A 405 22.68 -25.32 11.72
CA THR A 405 22.49 -25.92 13.06
C THR A 405 21.08 -25.68 13.60
N PHE A 406 20.55 -24.48 13.35
CA PHE A 406 19.15 -24.13 13.51
C PHE A 406 18.76 -23.02 12.52
N ALA A 407 17.46 -22.80 12.36
CA ALA A 407 16.87 -21.68 11.62
C ALA A 407 15.50 -21.34 12.22
N ASP A 408 15.18 -20.07 12.34
CA ASP A 408 13.83 -19.62 12.72
C ASP A 408 13.01 -19.39 11.45
N VAL A 409 11.89 -20.09 11.29
CA VAL A 409 11.14 -20.09 10.04
C VAL A 409 9.67 -19.77 10.28
N THR A 410 9.15 -18.81 9.51
CA THR A 410 7.73 -18.47 9.43
C THR A 410 7.15 -19.03 8.13
N ILE A 411 6.16 -19.91 8.24
CA ILE A 411 5.31 -20.39 7.14
C ILE A 411 4.02 -19.56 7.19
N ALA A 412 3.63 -18.93 6.08
CA ALA A 412 2.32 -18.29 5.94
C ALA A 412 1.57 -18.85 4.72
N ALA A 413 0.27 -19.08 4.90
CA ALA A 413 -0.64 -19.67 3.92
C ALA A 413 -1.77 -18.68 3.63
N ASN A 414 -2.17 -18.54 2.36
CA ASN A 414 -3.26 -17.64 1.98
C ASN A 414 -4.20 -18.24 0.93
N THR A 415 -5.47 -17.81 0.94
CA THR A 415 -6.49 -18.15 -0.06
C THR A 415 -7.08 -16.88 -0.64
N TRP A 416 -7.01 -16.71 -1.96
CA TRP A 416 -7.41 -15.47 -2.64
C TRP A 416 -8.94 -15.27 -2.69
N VAL A 417 -9.49 -14.81 -1.56
CA VAL A 417 -10.86 -14.30 -1.38
C VAL A 417 -10.74 -12.83 -0.95
N SER A 418 -11.55 -11.92 -1.52
CA SER A 418 -11.51 -10.51 -1.09
C SER A 418 -11.85 -10.38 0.39
N CYS A 419 -11.13 -9.55 1.16
CA CYS A 419 -11.30 -9.53 2.62
C CYS A 419 -12.72 -9.10 3.07
N SER A 420 -13.52 -8.50 2.17
CA SER A 420 -14.97 -8.26 2.32
C SER A 420 -15.82 -9.54 2.27
N ASN A 421 -15.51 -10.44 1.33
CA ASN A 421 -16.15 -11.76 1.22
C ASN A 421 -15.61 -12.70 2.29
N TRP A 422 -14.37 -12.52 2.73
CA TRP A 422 -13.78 -13.25 3.85
C TRP A 422 -14.58 -13.03 5.13
N LYS A 423 -14.74 -11.78 5.59
CA LYS A 423 -15.48 -11.42 6.81
C LYS A 423 -16.97 -11.81 6.80
N SER A 424 -17.52 -12.23 5.65
CA SER A 424 -18.91 -12.69 5.50
C SER A 424 -19.03 -14.18 5.16
N SER A 425 -17.93 -14.85 4.78
CA SER A 425 -17.89 -16.29 4.55
C SER A 425 -17.40 -17.02 5.81
N GLY A 426 -18.02 -18.15 6.15
CA GLY A 426 -17.44 -19.10 7.10
C GLY A 426 -16.27 -19.89 6.49
N ALA A 427 -15.34 -19.24 5.79
CA ALA A 427 -14.11 -19.85 5.33
C ALA A 427 -13.26 -20.20 6.56
N GLY A 428 -12.91 -21.49 6.70
CA GLY A 428 -12.07 -21.94 7.80
C GLY A 428 -10.60 -21.78 7.45
N ASP A 429 -9.83 -21.25 8.39
CA ASP A 429 -8.37 -21.11 8.32
C ASP A 429 -7.70 -22.43 7.87
N PRO A 430 -6.73 -22.40 6.94
CA PRO A 430 -6.02 -23.61 6.51
C PRO A 430 -5.14 -24.19 7.62
N LEU A 431 -5.45 -25.40 8.07
CA LEU A 431 -4.63 -26.13 9.04
C LEU A 431 -3.27 -26.45 8.42
N ILE A 432 -2.22 -25.83 8.95
CA ILE A 432 -0.79 -26.06 8.68
C ILE A 432 -0.26 -27.05 9.71
N GLU A 433 -0.11 -28.32 9.31
CA GLU A 433 0.59 -29.34 10.08
C GLU A 433 2.08 -29.38 9.69
N LEU A 434 2.98 -29.27 10.66
CA LEU A 434 4.43 -29.41 10.46
C LEU A 434 4.93 -30.76 10.95
N TYR A 435 5.63 -31.49 10.08
CA TYR A 435 6.23 -32.79 10.36
C TYR A 435 7.75 -32.79 10.20
N SER A 436 8.45 -33.58 11.02
CA SER A 436 9.78 -34.09 10.65
C SER A 436 9.60 -35.20 9.62
N GLU A 437 10.27 -35.14 8.46
CA GLU A 437 10.14 -36.22 7.48
C GLU A 437 10.83 -37.51 7.97
N ASN A 438 12.03 -37.36 8.56
CA ASN A 438 12.85 -38.48 9.06
C ASN A 438 12.11 -39.37 10.08
N ASN A 439 11.39 -38.76 11.03
CA ASN A 439 10.67 -39.49 12.08
C ASN A 439 9.15 -39.57 11.84
N ARG A 440 8.64 -38.88 10.81
CA ARG A 440 7.19 -38.69 10.52
C ARG A 440 6.35 -38.15 11.69
N GLN A 441 7.01 -37.58 12.69
CA GLN A 441 6.41 -36.98 13.88
C GLN A 441 5.86 -35.59 13.57
N LEU A 442 4.64 -35.31 14.02
CA LEU A 442 4.08 -33.95 14.07
C LEU A 442 4.87 -33.13 15.11
N LEU A 443 5.38 -31.98 14.70
CA LEU A 443 6.23 -31.08 15.49
C LEU A 443 5.48 -29.85 16.00
N ALA A 444 4.53 -29.37 15.21
CA ALA A 444 3.61 -28.29 15.53
C ALA A 444 2.43 -28.33 14.55
N GLU A 445 1.31 -27.74 14.95
CA GLU A 445 0.18 -27.36 14.09
C GLU A 445 -0.35 -26.01 14.58
N ASN A 446 -1.06 -25.25 13.73
CA ASN A 446 -1.77 -24.06 14.19
C ASN A 446 -3.12 -24.47 14.78
N ASP A 447 -3.14 -24.80 16.07
CA ASP A 447 -4.38 -25.11 16.78
C ASP A 447 -5.24 -23.87 17.10
N ASP A 448 -6.47 -24.16 17.48
CA ASP A 448 -7.69 -23.38 17.28
C ASP A 448 -7.86 -22.14 18.17
N GLY A 449 -6.94 -21.17 18.07
CA GLY A 449 -7.24 -19.81 18.56
C GLY A 449 -6.12 -18.76 18.62
N ASN A 450 -4.87 -19.10 18.33
CA ASN A 450 -3.74 -18.15 18.42
C ASN A 450 -3.18 -17.71 17.05
N SER A 451 -3.99 -17.79 15.98
CA SER A 451 -3.77 -17.01 14.75
C SER A 451 -3.64 -15.53 15.11
N ILE A 452 -2.56 -14.88 14.66
CA ILE A 452 -2.27 -13.46 14.97
C ILE A 452 -3.48 -12.60 14.56
N SER A 453 -3.97 -11.76 15.46
CA SER A 453 -5.11 -10.88 15.19
C SER A 453 -4.84 -9.97 13.99
N SER A 454 -5.74 -10.07 12.99
CA SER A 454 -6.19 -9.04 12.04
C SER A 454 -5.21 -8.28 11.13
N MET A 455 -3.90 -8.23 11.39
CA MET A 455 -3.01 -7.29 10.69
C MET A 455 -2.58 -7.68 9.26
N ASN A 456 -3.03 -8.83 8.75
CA ASN A 456 -2.84 -9.24 7.35
C ASN A 456 -4.03 -10.08 6.87
N CYS A 457 -4.43 -9.97 5.59
CA CYS A 457 -5.27 -10.98 4.96
C CYS A 457 -4.41 -12.21 4.55
N TYR A 458 -3.84 -12.91 5.54
CA TYR A 458 -3.29 -14.27 5.41
C TYR A 458 -4.21 -15.24 6.15
N ALA A 459 -4.33 -16.46 5.62
CA ALA A 459 -5.28 -17.44 6.12
C ALA A 459 -4.78 -18.21 7.34
N SER A 460 -3.46 -18.40 7.48
CA SER A 460 -2.82 -19.05 8.62
C SER A 460 -1.32 -18.79 8.64
N VAL A 461 -0.73 -18.75 9.83
CA VAL A 461 0.71 -18.53 10.03
C VAL A 461 1.24 -19.50 11.09
N LEU A 462 2.36 -20.15 10.80
CA LEU A 462 3.08 -21.03 11.74
C LEU A 462 4.53 -20.55 11.87
N ARG A 463 4.97 -20.23 13.09
CA ARG A 463 6.36 -19.91 13.42
C ARG A 463 6.98 -21.05 14.21
N TYR A 464 8.16 -21.52 13.81
CA TYR A 464 8.85 -22.62 14.49
C TYR A 464 10.38 -22.49 14.39
N ARG A 465 11.10 -22.91 15.43
CA ARG A 465 12.56 -22.97 15.46
C ARG A 465 13.02 -24.37 15.04
N PHE A 466 13.53 -24.46 13.83
CA PHE A 466 14.00 -25.71 13.24
C PHE A 466 15.45 -26.02 13.65
N SER A 467 15.79 -27.30 13.76
CA SER A 467 17.18 -27.78 13.84
C SER A 467 17.62 -28.28 12.46
N ARG A 468 18.85 -28.81 12.35
CA ARG A 468 19.33 -29.41 11.10
C ARG A 468 18.52 -30.67 10.76
N GLY A 469 17.86 -30.70 9.59
CA GLY A 469 17.08 -31.87 9.15
C GLY A 469 16.12 -31.60 8.01
N ASP A 470 15.35 -32.63 7.66
CA ASP A 470 14.31 -32.59 6.62
C ASP A 470 12.91 -32.52 7.23
N TYR A 471 12.11 -31.60 6.68
CA TYR A 471 10.80 -31.23 7.20
C TYR A 471 9.75 -31.22 6.10
N ARG A 472 8.52 -31.60 6.46
CA ARG A 472 7.35 -31.64 5.58
C ARG A 472 6.24 -30.79 6.18
N VAL A 473 5.66 -29.91 5.38
CA VAL A 473 4.49 -29.11 5.74
C VAL A 473 3.29 -29.63 4.96
N VAL A 474 2.19 -29.88 5.65
CA VAL A 474 0.90 -30.26 5.06
C VAL A 474 -0.08 -29.13 5.39
N ILE A 475 -0.73 -28.56 4.37
CA ILE A 475 -1.68 -27.45 4.55
C ILE A 475 -3.04 -27.91 4.04
N ARG A 476 -4.05 -28.00 4.91
CA ARG A 476 -5.40 -28.46 4.57
C ARG A 476 -6.40 -27.31 4.59
N ASN A 477 -7.25 -27.22 3.58
CA ASN A 477 -8.42 -26.36 3.63
C ASN A 477 -9.65 -27.15 3.19
N SER A 478 -10.66 -27.22 4.05
CA SER A 478 -11.90 -27.97 3.84
C SER A 478 -12.88 -27.31 2.85
N LYS A 479 -12.59 -26.08 2.38
CA LYS A 479 -13.49 -25.21 1.60
C LYS A 479 -12.84 -24.62 0.34
N CYS A 480 -11.72 -25.16 -0.13
CA CYS A 480 -11.10 -24.78 -1.41
C CYS A 480 -11.92 -25.25 -2.63
N THR A 481 -12.97 -24.51 -2.99
CA THR A 481 -13.64 -24.57 -4.31
C THR A 481 -13.42 -23.32 -5.17
N TYR A 482 -12.81 -22.26 -4.62
CA TYR A 482 -12.45 -21.04 -5.34
C TYR A 482 -11.17 -20.42 -4.76
N GLY A 483 -10.28 -19.93 -5.62
CA GLY A 483 -9.15 -19.06 -5.24
C GLY A 483 -7.78 -19.69 -5.39
N PHE A 484 -6.81 -18.84 -5.79
CA PHE A 484 -5.38 -19.16 -5.81
C PHE A 484 -4.85 -19.34 -4.37
N PHE A 485 -3.81 -20.14 -4.21
CA PHE A 485 -3.11 -20.31 -2.94
C PHE A 485 -1.73 -19.64 -3.00
N GLU A 486 -1.39 -18.86 -1.97
CA GLU A 486 -0.09 -18.19 -1.84
C GLU A 486 0.64 -18.73 -0.60
N LEU A 487 1.89 -19.14 -0.79
CA LEU A 487 2.81 -19.58 0.26
C LEU A 487 3.96 -18.57 0.42
N ARG A 488 4.22 -18.12 1.66
CA ARG A 488 5.44 -17.39 2.03
C ARG A 488 6.24 -18.19 3.05
N LEU A 489 7.57 -18.28 2.88
CA LEU A 489 8.47 -18.96 3.81
C LEU A 489 9.68 -18.06 4.14
N LEU A 490 9.59 -17.33 5.25
CA LEU A 490 10.67 -16.48 5.74
C LEU A 490 11.56 -17.30 6.67
N ALA A 491 12.88 -17.28 6.46
CA ALA A 491 13.84 -18.04 7.25
C ALA A 491 15.02 -17.18 7.72
N GLU A 492 15.17 -17.04 9.03
CA GLU A 492 16.30 -16.38 9.66
C GLU A 492 17.37 -17.41 10.04
N VAL A 493 18.60 -17.15 9.58
CA VAL A 493 19.79 -17.95 9.89
C VAL A 493 20.78 -17.05 10.64
N PRO A 494 21.20 -17.41 11.87
CA PRO A 494 22.21 -16.65 12.58
C PRO A 494 23.51 -16.59 11.78
N PHE A 495 24.00 -15.38 11.52
CA PHE A 495 25.30 -15.18 10.88
C PHE A 495 26.39 -15.76 11.79
N ARG A 496 27.15 -16.75 11.29
CA ARG A 496 28.43 -17.07 11.91
C ARG A 496 29.39 -15.90 11.65
N GLN A 497 29.77 -15.20 12.72
CA GLN A 497 30.99 -14.41 12.70
C GLN A 497 32.13 -15.30 12.18
N LYS A 498 32.94 -14.78 11.25
CA LYS A 498 34.22 -15.40 10.93
C LYS A 498 35.19 -15.02 12.04
N ASP A 499 35.61 -15.99 12.84
CA ASP A 499 36.79 -15.84 13.69
C ASP A 499 38.00 -15.57 12.78
N ASN A 500 38.56 -14.37 12.85
CA ASN A 500 39.80 -14.03 12.15
C ASN A 500 40.98 -14.60 12.95
N SER A 501 41.38 -15.83 12.63
CA SER A 501 42.47 -16.57 13.29
C SER A 501 43.77 -16.60 12.48
N THR A 502 44.33 -15.42 12.19
CA THR A 502 45.77 -15.18 11.90
C THR A 502 46.14 -13.75 12.27
#